data_AF-A0A0N1BNI7-F1
#
_entry.id   AF-A0A0N1BNI7-F1
#
_cell.length_a   1.000
_cell.length_b   1.000
_cell.length_c   1.000
_cell.angle_alpha   90.00
_cell.angle_beta   90.00
_cell.angle_gamma   90.00
#
_symmetry.space_group_name_H-M   'P 1'
#
loop_
_entity.id
_entity.type
_entity.pdbx_description
1 polymer ?
#
loop_
_entity_poly.entity_id
_entity_poly.type
_entity_poly.pdbx_seq_one_letter_code
_entity_poly.pdbx_strand_id
1 'polypeptide(L)'
;MSSETSKRSIFDPLLGFVEDFVNGNAAEVMERSSALRRRIAAPIHSGLSAATTREQQFKLLQKAISQAETLFASTIEGMSKEILMAVARRAPSSFLDGADVLLASLIVKYATSYPTRTATVLSDHAYNMVVSLTEDDLWRALDAIAIATSMNNLRGTARWLGKGGKLLAPSPYEIKVNLPTEVTQAVEAYEARRPGRRLFDAGGFFSPQPVPKLWSNYRIPIFQALGQQMVESPVGSKRWLAFERYATQIDGGGLARLLRGYDDALLEKWGVGADPILHVLTALSVLIFHSSPKLTEVDGHLGFIASETAEATEHRIGFAFGLARKGFLRFPKSALPYELGRVRSPLAPDQEEGERLANTFLDAFLIGRDRARDMDVIAAKGTPFFHLSTDDQVYIDLLLVGDFLAGLIEGGKDWYASQHGDRFVLDLKRWLDEAAPNSVVGARIPVQLPDSAGRSDVDLLVRRGDTLITVECKAYAKSRDFIIGAPRAITDRRGKIREAARQAQRTFEAFRQQVVAGQTRFPATSPMGWLVCSPTVEFLKPLSENGMFSENMPRIVTPEELLEILH
;
A
#
# COMPACT_ATOMS: atom_id res chain seq x y z
N MET A 1 -9.40 12.36 44.92
CA MET A 1 -9.94 13.46 44.08
C MET A 1 -8.97 14.63 44.14
N SER A 2 -8.12 14.76 43.12
CA SER A 2 -7.42 16.01 42.79
C SER A 2 -7.24 16.01 41.27
N SER A 3 -8.16 16.73 40.63
CA SER A 3 -8.20 17.26 39.27
C SER A 3 -7.62 16.43 38.11
N GLU A 4 -8.57 15.93 37.32
CA GLU A 4 -8.57 15.68 35.87
C GLU A 4 -7.88 16.76 35.00
N THR A 5 -6.57 16.98 35.17
CA THR A 5 -5.71 17.64 34.16
C THR A 5 -4.75 16.63 33.53
N SER A 6 -5.23 15.40 33.38
CA SER A 6 -4.51 14.35 32.66
C SER A 6 -4.55 14.66 31.15
N LYS A 7 -3.37 14.84 30.55
CA LYS A 7 -3.03 14.53 29.15
C LYS A 7 -3.15 15.61 28.06
N ARG A 8 -2.98 16.91 28.34
CA ARG A 8 -2.50 17.79 27.25
C ARG A 8 -1.00 17.57 27.06
N SER A 9 -0.62 16.81 26.04
CA SER A 9 0.79 16.64 25.70
C SER A 9 1.38 18.00 25.36
N ILE A 10 2.41 18.44 26.12
CA ILE A 10 3.15 19.67 25.85
C ILE A 10 3.77 19.69 24.45
N PHE A 11 3.94 18.51 23.82
CA PHE A 11 4.57 18.35 22.51
C PHE A 11 3.56 18.30 21.35
N ASP A 12 2.24 18.19 21.62
CA ASP A 12 1.20 18.34 20.59
C ASP A 12 -0.12 18.85 21.20
N PRO A 13 -0.24 20.18 21.45
CA PRO A 13 -1.46 20.77 22.01
C PRO A 13 -2.69 20.61 21.10
N LEU A 14 -2.47 20.52 19.77
CA LEU A 14 -3.55 20.40 18.79
C LEU A 14 -4.27 19.06 18.91
N LEU A 15 -3.54 17.97 19.17
CA LEU A 15 -4.14 16.66 19.40
C LEU A 15 -5.11 16.69 20.58
N GLY A 16 -4.67 17.22 21.72
CA GLY A 16 -5.52 17.34 22.91
C GLY A 16 -6.77 18.16 22.62
N PHE A 17 -6.66 19.24 21.83
CA PHE A 17 -7.81 20.04 21.43
C PHE A 17 -8.80 19.27 20.52
N VAL A 18 -8.31 18.51 19.53
CA VAL A 18 -9.17 17.70 18.65
C VAL A 18 -9.84 16.58 19.43
N GLU A 19 -9.12 15.90 20.33
CA GLU A 19 -9.69 14.86 21.21
C GLU A 19 -10.74 15.45 22.17
N ASP A 20 -10.42 16.56 22.84
CA ASP A 20 -11.36 17.26 23.72
C ASP A 20 -12.63 17.66 22.96
N PHE A 21 -12.48 18.19 21.73
CA PHE A 21 -13.60 18.57 20.88
C PHE A 21 -14.47 17.38 20.48
N VAL A 22 -13.86 16.28 20.03
CA VAL A 22 -14.58 15.06 19.63
C VAL A 22 -15.30 14.44 20.83
N ASN A 23 -14.63 14.36 21.98
CA ASN A 23 -15.21 13.79 23.20
C ASN A 23 -16.33 14.66 23.77
N GLY A 24 -16.14 15.98 23.78
CA GLY A 24 -17.14 16.95 24.22
C GLY A 24 -18.40 16.98 23.35
N ASN A 25 -18.27 16.64 22.07
CA ASN A 25 -19.37 16.67 21.09
C ASN A 25 -19.74 15.29 20.53
N ALA A 26 -19.42 14.20 21.24
CA ALA A 26 -19.50 12.84 20.72
C ALA A 26 -20.88 12.46 20.14
N ALA A 27 -21.98 12.93 20.77
CA ALA A 27 -23.33 12.68 20.29
C ALA A 27 -23.60 13.35 18.93
N GLU A 28 -23.22 14.61 18.78
CA GLU A 28 -23.39 15.35 17.53
C GLU A 28 -22.47 14.81 16.42
N VAL A 29 -21.21 14.47 16.75
CA VAL A 29 -20.29 13.80 15.83
C VAL A 29 -20.92 12.50 15.28
N MET A 30 -21.52 11.69 16.16
CA MET A 30 -22.17 10.44 15.77
C MET A 30 -23.43 10.69 14.92
N GLU A 31 -24.22 11.69 15.26
CA GLU A 31 -25.42 12.08 14.50
C GLU A 31 -25.07 12.55 13.08
N ARG A 32 -24.10 13.47 12.95
CA ARG A 32 -23.63 13.98 11.66
C ARG A 32 -23.04 12.88 10.80
N SER A 33 -22.16 12.05 11.36
CA SER A 33 -21.60 10.89 10.67
C SER A 33 -22.68 9.94 10.16
N SER A 34 -23.72 9.68 10.98
CA SER A 34 -24.86 8.84 10.60
C SER A 34 -25.71 9.48 9.50
N ALA A 35 -25.94 10.79 9.54
CA ALA A 35 -26.66 11.53 8.52
C ALA A 35 -25.91 11.50 7.17
N LEU A 36 -24.59 11.70 7.18
CA LEU A 36 -23.73 11.61 5.99
C LEU A 36 -23.75 10.20 5.39
N ARG A 37 -23.61 9.16 6.22
CA ARG A 37 -23.69 7.75 5.78
C ARG A 37 -25.04 7.45 5.11
N ARG A 38 -26.15 7.88 5.71
CA ARG A 38 -27.50 7.74 5.12
C ARG A 38 -27.61 8.43 3.77
N ARG A 39 -27.12 9.67 3.68
CA ARG A 39 -27.12 10.44 2.43
C ARG A 39 -26.33 9.71 1.36
N ILE A 40 -25.11 9.28 1.66
CA ILE A 40 -24.23 8.55 0.73
C ILE A 40 -24.86 7.22 0.27
N ALA A 41 -25.50 6.48 1.19
CA ALA A 41 -26.12 5.19 0.89
C ALA A 41 -27.49 5.29 0.20
N ALA A 42 -28.09 6.48 0.10
CA ALA A 42 -29.43 6.68 -0.45
C ALA A 42 -29.67 6.06 -1.84
N PRO A 43 -28.71 6.11 -2.81
CA PRO A 43 -28.88 5.45 -4.11
C PRO A 43 -29.06 3.93 -3.98
N ILE A 44 -28.44 3.31 -2.98
CA ILE A 44 -28.51 1.87 -2.74
C ILE A 44 -29.85 1.54 -2.08
N HIS A 45 -30.23 2.27 -1.02
CA HIS A 45 -31.51 2.08 -0.33
C HIS A 45 -32.72 2.17 -1.26
N SER A 46 -32.74 3.17 -2.13
CA SER A 46 -33.84 3.42 -3.05
C SER A 46 -33.87 2.44 -4.23
N GLY A 47 -32.71 1.93 -4.66
CA GLY A 47 -32.59 1.13 -5.87
C GLY A 47 -32.47 -0.38 -5.68
N LEU A 48 -32.12 -0.86 -4.47
CA LEU A 48 -31.69 -2.25 -4.31
C LEU A 48 -32.80 -3.27 -4.58
N SER A 49 -34.04 -2.99 -4.17
CA SER A 49 -35.18 -3.89 -4.41
C SER A 49 -35.43 -4.15 -5.90
N ALA A 50 -35.10 -3.18 -6.76
CA ALA A 50 -35.19 -3.29 -8.21
C ALA A 50 -33.92 -3.86 -8.86
N ALA A 51 -32.79 -3.89 -8.16
CA ALA A 51 -31.51 -4.38 -8.67
C ALA A 51 -31.36 -5.90 -8.47
N THR A 52 -31.84 -6.66 -9.46
CA THR A 52 -31.85 -8.14 -9.45
C THR A 52 -30.52 -8.76 -9.88
N THR A 53 -29.63 -8.01 -10.55
CA THR A 53 -28.31 -8.51 -10.98
C THR A 53 -27.16 -7.83 -10.24
N ARG A 54 -25.99 -8.50 -10.20
CA ARG A 54 -24.78 -7.92 -9.58
C ARG A 54 -24.33 -6.65 -10.30
N GLU A 55 -24.51 -6.58 -11.61
CA GLU A 55 -24.17 -5.42 -12.43
C GLU A 55 -25.05 -4.21 -12.06
N GLN A 56 -26.35 -4.44 -11.83
CA GLN A 56 -27.26 -3.39 -11.36
C GLN A 56 -26.87 -2.94 -9.95
N GLN A 57 -26.60 -3.86 -9.04
CA GLN A 57 -26.15 -3.56 -7.67
C GLN A 57 -24.82 -2.78 -7.67
N PHE A 58 -23.88 -3.16 -8.55
CA PHE A 58 -22.61 -2.47 -8.72
C PHE A 58 -22.81 -1.03 -9.21
N LYS A 59 -23.75 -0.80 -10.13
CA LYS A 59 -24.11 0.57 -10.57
C LYS A 59 -24.65 1.42 -9.42
N LEU A 60 -25.41 0.84 -8.49
CA LEU A 60 -25.87 1.57 -7.29
C LEU A 60 -24.69 1.95 -6.37
N LEU A 61 -23.74 1.03 -6.18
CA LEU A 61 -22.51 1.32 -5.43
C LEU A 61 -21.68 2.44 -6.10
N GLN A 62 -21.52 2.41 -7.43
CA GLN A 62 -20.81 3.46 -8.15
C GLN A 62 -21.49 4.83 -8.03
N LYS A 63 -22.82 4.87 -8.05
CA LYS A 63 -23.59 6.11 -7.79
C LYS A 63 -23.34 6.62 -6.37
N ALA A 64 -23.38 5.75 -5.36
CA ALA A 64 -23.09 6.12 -3.98
C ALA A 64 -21.65 6.63 -3.80
N ILE A 65 -20.66 6.00 -4.44
CA ILE A 65 -19.26 6.44 -4.43
C ILE A 65 -19.11 7.82 -5.08
N SER A 66 -19.72 8.03 -6.25
CA SER A 66 -19.66 9.32 -6.95
C SER A 66 -20.32 10.44 -6.14
N GLN A 67 -21.42 10.11 -5.45
CA GLN A 67 -22.07 11.04 -4.54
C GLN A 67 -21.20 11.35 -3.32
N ALA A 68 -20.51 10.36 -2.75
CA ALA A 68 -19.57 10.56 -1.65
C ALA A 68 -18.40 11.46 -2.07
N GLU A 69 -17.81 11.25 -3.25
CA GLU A 69 -16.73 12.08 -3.79
C GLU A 69 -17.19 13.54 -4.01
N THR A 70 -18.38 13.73 -4.58
CA THR A 70 -18.99 15.07 -4.75
C THR A 70 -19.23 15.75 -3.40
N LEU A 71 -19.79 15.01 -2.44
CA LEU A 71 -20.05 15.52 -1.10
C LEU A 71 -18.75 15.90 -0.41
N PHE A 72 -17.73 15.05 -0.47
CA PHE A 72 -16.40 15.33 0.07
C PHE A 72 -15.84 16.64 -0.48
N ALA A 73 -15.82 16.79 -1.82
CA ALA A 73 -15.31 17.98 -2.47
C ALA A 73 -16.02 19.26 -1.98
N SER A 74 -17.35 19.23 -1.87
CA SER A 74 -18.12 20.36 -1.33
C SER A 74 -17.88 20.60 0.16
N THR A 75 -17.72 19.54 0.96
CA THR A 75 -17.47 19.65 2.41
C THR A 75 -16.16 20.37 2.69
N ILE A 76 -15.11 20.15 1.88
CA ILE A 76 -13.78 20.70 2.13
C ILE A 76 -13.42 21.89 1.23
N GLU A 77 -14.37 22.40 0.45
CA GLU A 77 -14.14 23.52 -0.47
C GLU A 77 -13.60 24.76 0.28
N GLY A 78 -12.47 25.31 -0.18
CA GLY A 78 -11.84 26.46 0.46
C GLY A 78 -11.10 26.16 1.76
N MET A 79 -11.02 24.89 2.19
CA MET A 79 -10.17 24.49 3.32
C MET A 79 -8.72 24.24 2.89
N SER A 80 -7.80 24.44 3.83
CA SER A 80 -6.38 24.16 3.67
C SER A 80 -6.09 22.66 3.81
N LYS A 81 -5.23 22.15 2.91
CA LYS A 81 -4.72 20.77 2.97
C LYS A 81 -4.06 20.52 4.30
N GLU A 82 -3.35 21.52 4.79
CA GLU A 82 -2.57 21.53 6.02
C GLU A 82 -3.47 21.39 7.24
N ILE A 83 -4.58 22.13 7.26
CA ILE A 83 -5.63 22.01 8.29
C ILE A 83 -6.23 20.60 8.27
N LEU A 84 -6.71 20.17 7.10
CA LEU A 84 -7.40 18.89 6.94
C LEU A 84 -6.50 17.72 7.32
N MET A 85 -5.25 17.70 6.85
CA MET A 85 -4.27 16.68 7.21
C MET A 85 -3.91 16.75 8.69
N ALA A 86 -3.78 17.94 9.29
CA ALA A 86 -3.46 18.07 10.70
C ALA A 86 -4.56 17.49 11.61
N VAL A 87 -5.83 17.73 11.28
CA VAL A 87 -6.98 17.16 12.00
C VAL A 87 -7.12 15.67 11.68
N ALA A 88 -7.07 15.27 10.42
CA ALA A 88 -7.19 13.86 10.00
C ALA A 88 -6.19 12.94 10.69
N ARG A 89 -4.93 13.38 10.86
CA ARG A 89 -3.88 12.58 11.49
C ARG A 89 -3.95 12.57 13.03
N ARG A 90 -4.78 13.44 13.62
CA ARG A 90 -5.00 13.56 15.07
C ARG A 90 -6.38 13.10 15.51
N ALA A 91 -7.29 12.85 14.57
CA ALA A 91 -8.57 12.25 14.87
C ALA A 91 -8.35 10.85 15.46
N PRO A 92 -9.17 10.41 16.43
CA PRO A 92 -9.02 9.09 17.03
C PRO A 92 -9.05 8.00 15.95
N SER A 93 -8.14 7.04 16.02
CA SER A 93 -7.95 6.02 14.97
C SER A 93 -9.22 5.21 14.66
N SER A 94 -10.13 5.08 15.62
CA SER A 94 -11.46 4.48 15.47
C SER A 94 -12.35 5.17 14.43
N PHE A 95 -12.07 6.43 14.06
CA PHE A 95 -12.83 7.17 13.04
C PHE A 95 -12.35 6.90 11.61
N LEU A 96 -11.08 6.54 11.44
CA LEU A 96 -10.47 6.39 10.12
C LEU A 96 -10.74 5.02 9.50
N ASP A 97 -10.86 3.94 10.28
CA ASP A 97 -11.20 2.58 9.79
C ASP A 97 -10.45 2.17 8.51
N GLY A 98 -9.13 2.45 8.47
CA GLY A 98 -8.25 2.16 7.34
C GLY A 98 -8.44 3.05 6.10
N ALA A 99 -9.17 4.16 6.20
CA ALA A 99 -9.40 5.11 5.12
C ALA A 99 -8.26 6.13 4.93
N ASP A 100 -7.14 6.00 5.65
CA ASP A 100 -6.00 6.93 5.65
C ASP A 100 -5.52 7.33 4.25
N VAL A 101 -5.28 6.34 3.39
CA VAL A 101 -4.79 6.54 2.01
C VAL A 101 -5.82 7.29 1.17
N LEU A 102 -7.08 6.88 1.28
CA LEU A 102 -8.18 7.48 0.52
C LEU A 102 -8.43 8.91 0.97
N LEU A 103 -8.46 9.16 2.27
CA LEU A 103 -8.62 10.49 2.85
C LEU A 103 -7.49 11.42 2.40
N ALA A 104 -6.22 11.00 2.51
CA ALA A 104 -5.09 11.80 2.03
C ALA A 104 -5.20 12.10 0.53
N SER A 105 -5.58 11.10 -0.29
CA SER A 105 -5.77 11.27 -1.73
C SER A 105 -6.88 12.25 -2.07
N LEU A 106 -8.00 12.18 -1.35
CA LEU A 106 -9.13 13.09 -1.51
C LEU A 106 -8.76 14.52 -1.08
N ILE A 107 -8.06 14.70 0.05
CA ILE A 107 -7.57 16.01 0.50
C ILE A 107 -6.62 16.61 -0.53
N VAL A 108 -5.64 15.84 -1.01
CA VAL A 108 -4.65 16.32 -1.98
C VAL A 108 -5.31 16.74 -3.30
N LYS A 109 -6.31 15.97 -3.76
CA LYS A 109 -7.09 16.24 -4.99
C LYS A 109 -8.01 17.44 -4.87
N TYR A 110 -8.78 17.54 -3.79
CA TYR A 110 -9.94 18.45 -3.71
C TYR A 110 -9.76 19.70 -2.85
N ALA A 111 -8.78 19.73 -1.93
CA ALA A 111 -8.58 20.93 -1.12
C ALA A 111 -7.92 22.04 -1.97
N THR A 112 -8.52 23.22 -1.94
CA THR A 112 -8.25 24.33 -2.88
C THR A 112 -7.72 25.61 -2.23
N SER A 113 -7.35 25.57 -0.94
CA SER A 113 -7.06 26.74 -0.08
C SER A 113 -6.41 27.99 -0.70
N TYR A 114 -6.89 29.13 -0.17
CA TYR A 114 -6.30 30.46 -0.25
C TYR A 114 -5.38 30.70 0.96
N PRO A 115 -4.22 31.35 0.80
CA PRO A 115 -3.13 31.43 1.79
C PRO A 115 -3.41 32.23 3.08
N THR A 116 -4.66 32.61 3.37
CA THR A 116 -4.98 33.65 4.36
C THR A 116 -5.15 33.18 5.81
N ARG A 117 -5.18 31.87 6.10
CA ARG A 117 -5.42 31.33 7.46
C ARG A 117 -4.25 30.57 8.10
N THR A 118 -3.18 30.34 7.35
CA THR A 118 -1.94 29.71 7.83
C THR A 118 -0.87 30.78 7.93
N ALA A 119 -0.53 31.21 9.15
CA ALA A 119 0.59 32.11 9.35
C ALA A 119 1.86 31.29 9.60
N THR A 120 2.89 31.51 8.78
CA THR A 120 4.22 30.99 9.09
C THR A 120 4.90 31.96 10.04
N VAL A 121 5.22 31.49 11.25
CA VAL A 121 6.01 32.27 12.19
C VAL A 121 7.44 31.73 12.12
N LEU A 122 8.34 32.53 11.57
CA LEU A 122 9.77 32.33 11.71
C LEU A 122 10.11 32.63 13.17
N SER A 123 10.43 31.61 13.96
CA SER A 123 11.16 31.78 15.21
C SER A 123 12.62 31.40 15.00
N ASP A 124 13.50 31.90 15.85
CA ASP A 124 14.96 31.74 15.75
C ASP A 124 15.43 30.26 15.67
N HIS A 125 14.56 29.30 16.00
CA HIS A 125 14.88 27.88 16.07
C HIS A 125 13.92 26.92 15.32
N ALA A 126 12.84 27.39 14.67
CA ALA A 126 11.95 26.51 13.89
C ALA A 126 11.00 27.27 12.95
N TYR A 127 10.62 26.61 11.84
CA TYR A 127 9.44 26.98 11.06
C TYR A 127 8.18 26.47 11.78
N ASN A 128 7.52 27.34 12.53
CA ASN A 128 6.24 27.03 13.16
C ASN A 128 5.09 27.54 12.29
N MET A 129 4.05 26.73 12.13
CA MET A 129 2.81 27.15 11.47
C MET A 129 1.77 27.35 12.55
N VAL A 130 1.28 28.58 12.68
CA VAL A 130 0.13 28.88 13.51
C VAL A 130 -1.10 28.67 12.64
N VAL A 131 -1.91 27.69 13.02
CA VAL A 131 -3.19 27.40 12.39
C VAL A 131 -4.28 27.89 13.33
N SER A 132 -5.05 28.89 12.89
CA SER A 132 -6.28 29.25 13.58
C SER A 132 -7.39 28.35 13.10
N LEU A 133 -7.81 27.41 13.95
CA LEU A 133 -8.96 26.54 13.69
C LEU A 133 -10.21 27.17 14.27
N THR A 134 -11.25 27.29 13.44
CA THR A 134 -12.60 27.54 13.95
C THR A 134 -13.28 26.21 14.28
N GLU A 135 -14.36 26.27 15.05
CA GLU A 135 -15.22 25.10 15.28
C GLU A 135 -15.76 24.52 13.96
N ASP A 136 -16.16 25.39 13.03
CA ASP A 136 -16.57 24.98 11.68
C ASP A 136 -15.48 24.19 10.94
N ASP A 137 -14.20 24.58 11.07
CA ASP A 137 -13.10 23.84 10.44
C ASP A 137 -12.98 22.41 11.00
N LEU A 138 -13.19 22.24 12.31
CA LEU A 138 -13.19 20.92 12.96
C LEU A 138 -14.38 20.08 12.48
N TRP A 139 -15.58 20.66 12.46
CA TRP A 139 -16.78 19.96 12.00
C TRP A 139 -16.65 19.49 10.55
N ARG A 140 -16.15 20.35 9.66
CA ARG A 140 -15.93 20.01 8.25
C ARG A 140 -14.85 18.95 8.07
N ALA A 141 -13.76 19.00 8.84
CA ALA A 141 -12.73 17.96 8.82
C ALA A 141 -13.26 16.60 9.31
N LEU A 142 -14.07 16.59 10.38
CA LEU A 142 -14.72 15.37 10.89
C LEU A 142 -15.74 14.80 9.90
N ASP A 143 -16.52 15.67 9.26
CA ASP A 143 -17.45 15.28 8.19
C ASP A 143 -16.67 14.68 7.00
N ALA A 144 -15.53 15.28 6.60
CA ALA A 144 -14.66 14.76 5.56
C ALA A 144 -14.10 13.37 5.90
N ILE A 145 -13.66 13.14 7.13
CA ILE A 145 -13.24 11.82 7.63
C ILE A 145 -14.39 10.81 7.51
N ALA A 146 -15.59 11.16 7.99
CA ALA A 146 -16.75 10.27 7.92
C ALA A 146 -17.14 9.90 6.47
N ILE A 147 -17.05 10.86 5.55
CA ILE A 147 -17.31 10.64 4.12
C ILE A 147 -16.24 9.72 3.51
N ALA A 148 -14.95 9.97 3.78
CA ALA A 148 -13.85 9.14 3.28
C ALA A 148 -13.95 7.70 3.81
N THR A 149 -14.25 7.50 5.10
CA THR A 149 -14.49 6.18 5.69
C THR A 149 -15.67 5.47 5.02
N SER A 150 -16.78 6.17 4.78
CA SER A 150 -17.94 5.62 4.08
C SER A 150 -17.59 5.22 2.64
N MET A 151 -16.82 6.05 1.93
CA MET A 151 -16.35 5.77 0.58
C MET A 151 -15.39 4.58 0.53
N ASN A 152 -14.49 4.45 1.51
CA ASN A 152 -13.61 3.30 1.64
C ASN A 152 -14.40 1.99 1.79
N ASN A 153 -15.42 2.01 2.66
CA ASN A 153 -16.30 0.87 2.88
C ASN A 153 -17.08 0.50 1.63
N LEU A 154 -17.65 1.48 0.91
CA LEU A 154 -18.31 1.25 -0.39
C LEU A 154 -17.38 0.63 -1.42
N ARG A 155 -16.12 1.09 -1.52
CA ARG A 155 -15.11 0.51 -2.43
C ARG A 155 -14.82 -0.94 -2.05
N GLY A 156 -14.64 -1.24 -0.76
CA GLY A 156 -14.50 -2.60 -0.26
C GLY A 156 -15.68 -3.48 -0.64
N THR A 157 -16.91 -3.02 -0.39
CA THR A 157 -18.16 -3.70 -0.76
C THR A 157 -18.25 -3.95 -2.27
N ALA A 158 -17.88 -3.00 -3.11
CA ALA A 158 -17.89 -3.15 -4.56
C ALA A 158 -16.95 -4.28 -5.04
N ARG A 159 -15.75 -4.38 -4.44
CA ARG A 159 -14.81 -5.47 -4.72
C ARG A 159 -15.37 -6.82 -4.29
N TRP A 160 -16.01 -6.89 -3.12
CA TRP A 160 -16.66 -8.11 -2.64
C TRP A 160 -17.82 -8.56 -3.53
N LEU A 161 -18.65 -7.61 -3.97
CA LEU A 161 -19.74 -7.87 -4.91
C LEU A 161 -19.21 -8.47 -6.23
N GLY A 162 -18.15 -7.87 -6.79
CA GLY A 162 -17.50 -8.36 -8.01
C GLY A 162 -16.96 -9.79 -7.88
N LYS A 163 -16.46 -10.16 -6.69
CA LYS A 163 -15.93 -11.50 -6.37
C LYS A 163 -17.02 -12.55 -6.07
N GLY A 164 -18.30 -12.18 -6.18
CA GLY A 164 -19.43 -13.10 -6.02
C GLY A 164 -20.19 -12.96 -4.71
N GLY A 165 -19.90 -11.92 -3.91
CA GLY A 165 -20.77 -11.49 -2.82
C GLY A 165 -22.15 -11.06 -3.33
N LYS A 166 -23.11 -10.95 -2.41
CA LYS A 166 -24.44 -10.41 -2.68
C LYS A 166 -24.72 -9.27 -1.73
N LEU A 167 -25.17 -8.14 -2.26
CA LEU A 167 -25.61 -7.04 -1.40
C LEU A 167 -26.87 -7.49 -0.63
N LEU A 168 -26.88 -7.32 0.68
CA LEU A 168 -28.06 -7.56 1.51
C LEU A 168 -28.90 -6.28 1.60
N ALA A 169 -30.17 -6.45 1.95
CA ALA A 169 -31.06 -5.32 2.25
C ALA A 169 -30.35 -4.36 3.21
N PRO A 170 -30.09 -3.11 2.79
CA PRO A 170 -29.22 -2.23 3.53
C PRO A 170 -29.94 -1.81 4.81
N SER A 171 -29.27 -1.96 5.95
CA SER A 171 -29.67 -1.23 7.16
C SER A 171 -29.49 0.25 6.87
N PRO A 172 -30.36 1.16 7.37
CA PRO A 172 -30.19 2.60 7.18
C PRO A 172 -28.80 3.12 7.56
N TYR A 173 -28.01 2.36 8.31
CA TYR A 173 -26.67 2.73 8.75
C TYR A 173 -25.54 1.88 8.13
N GLU A 174 -25.86 0.76 7.46
CA GLU A 174 -24.84 -0.20 7.06
C GLU A 174 -25.22 -0.97 5.79
N ILE A 175 -24.28 -0.98 4.84
CA ILE A 175 -24.37 -1.78 3.63
C ILE A 175 -23.68 -3.12 3.90
N LYS A 176 -24.50 -4.16 4.04
CA LYS A 176 -24.00 -5.51 4.28
C LYS A 176 -23.82 -6.29 2.98
N VAL A 177 -22.81 -7.15 2.96
CA VAL A 177 -22.58 -8.11 1.88
C VAL A 177 -22.67 -9.51 2.46
N ASN A 178 -23.52 -10.35 1.88
CA ASN A 178 -23.49 -11.78 2.12
C ASN A 178 -22.39 -12.41 1.27
N LEU A 179 -21.45 -13.07 1.93
CA LEU A 179 -20.34 -13.77 1.30
C LEU A 179 -20.57 -15.28 1.44
N PRO A 180 -20.83 -16.01 0.34
CA PRO A 180 -20.82 -17.46 0.37
C PRO A 180 -19.48 -17.97 0.90
N THR A 181 -19.46 -19.03 1.72
CA THR A 181 -18.25 -19.57 2.37
C THR A 181 -17.09 -19.79 1.40
N GLU A 182 -17.36 -20.35 0.22
CA GLU A 182 -16.36 -20.55 -0.83
C GLU A 182 -15.75 -19.24 -1.38
N VAL A 183 -16.52 -18.14 -1.40
CA VAL A 183 -15.99 -16.81 -1.79
C VAL A 183 -15.06 -16.35 -0.69
N THR A 184 -15.51 -16.41 0.57
CA THR A 184 -14.74 -15.98 1.73
C THR A 184 -13.40 -16.70 1.78
N GLN A 185 -13.41 -18.04 1.73
CA GLN A 185 -12.19 -18.86 1.70
C GLN A 185 -11.26 -18.50 0.54
N ALA A 186 -11.80 -18.34 -0.68
CA ALA A 186 -10.99 -17.97 -1.84
C ALA A 186 -10.38 -16.57 -1.73
N VAL A 187 -11.11 -15.62 -1.13
CA VAL A 187 -10.60 -14.26 -0.95
C VAL A 187 -9.61 -14.17 0.20
N GLU A 188 -9.85 -14.83 1.33
CA GLU A 188 -8.91 -14.88 2.44
C GLU A 188 -7.57 -15.46 2.00
N ALA A 189 -7.58 -16.60 1.27
CA ALA A 189 -6.38 -17.19 0.70
C ALA A 189 -5.67 -16.27 -0.32
N TYR A 190 -6.43 -15.43 -1.03
CA TYR A 190 -5.89 -14.47 -1.99
C TYR A 190 -5.29 -13.23 -1.30
N GLU A 191 -5.99 -12.65 -0.32
CA GLU A 191 -5.54 -11.46 0.41
C GLU A 191 -4.33 -11.79 1.30
N ALA A 192 -4.22 -13.02 1.81
CA ALA A 192 -3.04 -13.50 2.53
C ALA A 192 -1.75 -13.51 1.68
N ARG A 193 -1.87 -13.45 0.36
CA ARG A 193 -0.76 -13.50 -0.62
C ARG A 193 -0.44 -12.13 -1.23
N ARG A 194 -1.19 -11.07 -0.90
CA ARG A 194 -0.95 -9.73 -1.45
C ARG A 194 0.29 -9.07 -0.84
N PRO A 195 1.17 -8.45 -1.66
CA PRO A 195 2.35 -7.75 -1.18
C PRO A 195 2.04 -6.67 -0.13
N GLY A 196 1.00 -5.84 -0.31
CA GLY A 196 0.72 -4.74 0.64
C GLY A 196 0.56 -5.17 2.10
N ARG A 197 0.02 -6.37 2.37
CA ARG A 197 -0.01 -6.95 3.73
C ARG A 197 1.33 -7.65 4.06
N ARG A 198 1.81 -8.52 3.17
CA ARG A 198 3.05 -9.29 3.37
C ARG A 198 4.36 -8.48 3.34
N LEU A 199 4.41 -7.23 2.92
CA LEU A 199 5.67 -6.50 2.80
C LEU A 199 6.22 -6.09 4.17
N PHE A 200 5.36 -5.62 5.08
CA PHE A 200 5.77 -5.02 6.36
C PHE A 200 5.17 -5.67 7.60
N ASP A 201 4.35 -6.72 7.45
CA ASP A 201 3.86 -7.51 8.58
C ASP A 201 5.02 -8.21 9.32
N ALA A 202 4.80 -8.59 10.58
CA ALA A 202 5.83 -9.20 11.45
C ALA A 202 6.46 -10.50 10.89
N GLY A 203 5.79 -11.18 9.95
CA GLY A 203 6.30 -12.33 9.19
C GLY A 203 6.42 -12.07 7.68
N GLY A 204 6.42 -10.81 7.28
CA GLY A 204 6.47 -10.37 5.89
C GLY A 204 7.86 -10.42 5.25
N PHE A 205 7.93 -10.23 3.93
CA PHE A 205 9.17 -10.22 3.15
C PHE A 205 10.20 -9.22 3.68
N PHE A 206 9.75 -8.11 4.29
CA PHE A 206 10.58 -7.09 4.93
C PHE A 206 10.15 -6.83 6.38
N SER A 207 9.89 -7.92 7.13
CA SER A 207 9.67 -7.85 8.58
C SER A 207 10.75 -6.97 9.24
N PRO A 208 10.38 -6.03 10.14
CA PRO A 208 11.35 -5.16 10.79
C PRO A 208 12.40 -5.97 11.56
N GLN A 209 13.58 -6.11 10.97
CA GLN A 209 14.75 -6.66 11.65
C GLN A 209 15.60 -5.51 12.18
N PRO A 210 16.19 -5.62 13.39
CA PRO A 210 17.16 -4.64 13.84
C PRO A 210 18.30 -4.55 12.84
N VAL A 211 18.44 -3.38 12.20
CA VAL A 211 19.42 -3.15 11.14
C VAL A 211 20.83 -3.36 11.73
N PRO A 212 21.67 -4.26 11.18
CA PRO A 212 23.07 -4.36 11.58
C PRO A 212 23.73 -2.98 11.43
N LYS A 213 24.62 -2.61 12.36
CA LYS A 213 25.30 -1.29 12.43
C LYS A 213 26.11 -0.89 11.18
N LEU A 214 26.12 -1.68 10.11
CA LEU A 214 26.89 -1.41 8.91
C LEU A 214 26.27 -0.24 8.13
N TRP A 215 27.15 0.66 7.70
CA TRP A 215 26.84 1.85 6.91
C TRP A 215 26.54 1.51 5.43
N SER A 216 26.45 0.22 5.09
CA SER A 216 26.41 -0.30 3.73
C SER A 216 25.01 -0.65 3.19
N ASN A 217 23.95 -0.56 4.01
CA ASN A 217 22.63 -1.05 3.63
C ASN A 217 21.63 0.10 3.42
N TYR A 218 20.74 -0.05 2.44
CA TYR A 218 19.59 0.83 2.23
C TYR A 218 18.73 0.87 3.50
N ARG A 219 18.19 2.03 3.85
CA ARG A 219 17.37 2.18 5.07
C ARG A 219 16.03 2.76 4.71
N ILE A 220 14.94 2.04 4.97
CA ILE A 220 13.59 2.54 4.64
C ILE A 220 12.88 2.92 5.94
N PRO A 221 12.35 4.15 6.06
CA PRO A 221 11.60 4.54 7.24
C PRO A 221 10.21 3.94 7.17
N ILE A 222 9.78 3.23 8.21
CA ILE A 222 8.43 2.66 8.34
C ILE A 222 7.82 3.14 9.65
N PHE A 223 6.53 3.48 9.63
CA PHE A 223 5.80 3.80 10.86
C PHE A 223 5.12 2.54 11.36
N GLN A 224 5.67 1.97 12.43
CA GLN A 224 5.11 0.79 13.05
C GLN A 224 4.17 1.20 14.18
N ALA A 225 3.03 0.51 14.30
CA ALA A 225 2.18 0.62 15.48
C ALA A 225 2.89 -0.02 16.66
N LEU A 226 3.09 0.73 17.75
CA LEU A 226 3.71 0.22 18.98
C LEU A 226 2.67 -0.42 19.92
N GLY A 227 1.38 -0.32 19.60
CA GLY A 227 0.32 -0.51 20.59
C GLY A 227 0.33 0.64 21.60
N GLN A 228 -0.48 0.57 22.67
CA GLN A 228 -0.40 1.55 23.76
C GLN A 228 0.82 1.30 24.65
N GLN A 229 2.03 1.47 24.09
CA GLN A 229 3.27 1.38 24.85
C GLN A 229 3.64 2.75 25.44
N MET A 230 4.03 2.72 26.71
CA MET A 230 4.56 3.88 27.42
C MET A 230 6.08 3.87 27.29
N VAL A 231 6.66 4.99 26.84
CA VAL A 231 8.10 5.19 26.70
C VAL A 231 8.59 6.16 27.76
N GLU A 232 9.63 5.79 28.49
CA GLU A 232 10.24 6.66 29.51
C GLU A 232 11.04 7.80 28.85
N SER A 233 10.73 9.04 29.25
CA SER A 233 11.47 10.24 28.86
C SER A 233 12.53 10.59 29.90
N PRO A 234 13.79 10.82 29.50
CA PRO A 234 14.86 11.28 30.38
C PRO A 234 14.76 12.78 30.73
N VAL A 235 13.79 13.51 30.18
CA VAL A 235 13.61 14.96 30.42
C VAL A 235 12.67 15.20 31.61
N GLY A 236 13.19 15.87 32.65
CA GLY A 236 12.45 16.21 33.88
C GLY A 236 12.24 15.02 34.83
N SER A 237 11.31 15.15 35.78
CA SER A 237 10.87 14.01 36.61
C SER A 237 10.28 12.92 35.70
N LYS A 238 10.91 11.74 35.62
CA LYS A 238 10.53 10.55 34.82
C LYS A 238 9.10 10.64 34.24
N ARG A 239 8.98 11.10 32.99
CA ARG A 239 7.69 11.21 32.31
C ARG A 239 7.49 10.02 31.40
N TRP A 240 6.34 9.37 31.51
CA TRP A 240 5.94 8.31 30.59
C TRP A 240 5.15 8.92 29.43
N LEU A 241 5.62 8.69 28.21
CA LEU A 241 5.01 9.18 26.97
C LEU A 241 4.31 8.04 26.25
N ALA A 242 3.02 8.20 25.93
CA ALA A 242 2.28 7.21 25.15
C ALA A 242 2.53 7.41 23.64
N PHE A 243 3.12 6.40 22.99
CA PHE A 243 3.30 6.36 21.54
C PHE A 243 2.39 5.29 20.94
N GLU A 244 1.50 5.68 20.03
CA GLU A 244 0.71 4.70 19.25
C GLU A 244 1.50 4.17 18.05
N ARG A 245 2.41 5.00 17.53
CA ARG A 245 3.27 4.69 16.39
C ARG A 245 4.67 5.23 16.64
N TYR A 246 5.66 4.61 16.03
CA TYR A 246 7.04 5.12 16.03
C TYR A 246 7.71 4.81 14.70
N ALA A 247 8.58 5.73 14.26
CA ALA A 247 9.38 5.51 13.08
C ALA A 247 10.44 4.44 13.39
N THR A 248 10.42 3.35 12.64
CA THR A 248 11.45 2.31 12.64
C THR A 248 12.20 2.29 11.29
N GLN A 249 13.36 1.64 11.26
CA GLN A 249 14.12 1.42 10.03
C GLN A 249 14.06 -0.06 9.68
N ILE A 250 13.87 -0.34 8.40
CA ILE A 250 14.06 -1.68 7.84
C ILE A 250 15.24 -1.68 6.89
N ASP A 251 15.90 -2.83 6.76
CA ASP A 251 16.91 -3.05 5.72
C ASP A 251 16.22 -3.07 4.34
N GLY A 252 16.62 -2.13 3.49
CA GLY A 252 16.11 -1.99 2.14
C GLY A 252 16.79 -2.89 1.11
N GLY A 253 17.76 -3.74 1.47
CA GLY A 253 18.46 -4.61 0.52
C GLY A 253 17.52 -5.55 -0.25
N GLY A 254 16.51 -6.11 0.43
CA GLY A 254 15.47 -6.89 -0.21
C GLY A 254 14.57 -6.05 -1.14
N LEU A 255 14.18 -4.86 -0.70
CA LEU A 255 13.40 -3.91 -1.51
C LEU A 255 14.18 -3.45 -2.75
N ALA A 256 15.49 -3.23 -2.63
CA ALA A 256 16.35 -2.83 -3.73
C ALA A 256 16.40 -3.89 -4.84
N ARG A 257 16.56 -5.17 -4.46
CA ARG A 257 16.47 -6.29 -5.41
C ARG A 257 15.11 -6.34 -6.10
N LEU A 258 14.04 -6.16 -5.33
CA LEU A 258 12.69 -6.19 -5.86
C LEU A 258 12.43 -5.04 -6.85
N LEU A 259 12.73 -3.80 -6.47
CA LEU A 259 12.52 -2.61 -7.31
C LEU A 259 13.35 -2.66 -8.59
N ARG A 260 14.62 -3.09 -8.51
CA ARG A 260 15.49 -3.25 -9.69
C ARG A 260 14.98 -4.32 -10.65
N GLY A 261 14.35 -5.38 -10.12
CA GLY A 261 13.62 -6.35 -10.93
C GLY A 261 12.47 -5.75 -11.74
N TYR A 262 12.01 -4.54 -11.39
CA TYR A 262 10.98 -3.78 -12.11
C TYR A 262 11.53 -2.51 -12.78
N ASP A 263 12.84 -2.31 -12.94
CA ASP A 263 13.41 -1.04 -13.45
C ASP A 263 12.84 -0.63 -14.81
N ASP A 264 12.69 -1.56 -15.76
CA ASP A 264 12.07 -1.29 -17.07
C ASP A 264 10.67 -0.70 -16.90
N ALA A 265 9.87 -1.30 -16.01
CA ALA A 265 8.52 -0.85 -15.72
C ALA A 265 8.51 0.50 -14.99
N LEU A 266 9.45 0.70 -14.08
CA LEU A 266 9.60 1.94 -13.32
C LEU A 266 9.91 3.12 -14.26
N LEU A 267 10.86 2.92 -15.17
CA LEU A 267 11.26 3.90 -16.18
C LEU A 267 10.12 4.24 -17.15
N GLU A 268 9.41 3.23 -17.68
CA GLU A 268 8.35 3.49 -18.65
C GLU A 268 7.10 4.13 -18.02
N LYS A 269 6.71 3.72 -16.81
CA LYS A 269 5.48 4.22 -16.18
C LYS A 269 5.66 5.51 -15.41
N TRP A 270 6.81 5.71 -14.78
CA TRP A 270 7.05 6.85 -13.89
C TRP A 270 8.26 7.70 -14.27
N GLY A 271 9.02 7.31 -15.31
CA GLY A 271 10.18 8.08 -15.76
C GLY A 271 11.39 8.00 -14.82
N VAL A 272 11.44 6.99 -13.94
CA VAL A 272 12.43 6.90 -12.86
C VAL A 272 12.83 5.46 -12.61
N GLY A 273 14.12 5.21 -12.35
CA GLY A 273 14.61 3.88 -11.95
C GLY A 273 14.51 3.64 -10.44
N ALA A 274 14.92 2.46 -9.97
CA ALA A 274 14.93 2.12 -8.56
C ALA A 274 15.86 3.00 -7.71
N ASP A 275 17.00 3.43 -8.26
CA ASP A 275 18.04 4.12 -7.48
C ASP A 275 17.60 5.48 -6.90
N PRO A 276 16.94 6.40 -7.65
CA PRO A 276 16.32 7.59 -7.07
C PRO A 276 15.35 7.30 -5.92
N ILE A 277 14.52 6.26 -6.05
CA ILE A 277 13.56 5.85 -5.02
C ILE A 277 14.29 5.37 -3.76
N LEU A 278 15.28 4.49 -3.92
CA LEU A 278 16.08 3.94 -2.83
C LEU A 278 16.90 5.02 -2.13
N HIS A 279 17.48 5.96 -2.87
CA HIS A 279 18.22 7.08 -2.30
C HIS A 279 17.31 7.98 -1.47
N VAL A 280 16.17 8.44 -2.00
CA VAL A 280 15.26 9.33 -1.26
C VAL A 280 14.74 8.67 0.01
N LEU A 281 14.34 7.40 -0.04
CA LEU A 281 13.89 6.68 1.16
C LEU A 281 15.03 6.54 2.19
N THR A 282 16.25 6.24 1.74
CA THR A 282 17.43 6.20 2.61
C THR A 282 17.75 7.56 3.22
N ALA A 283 17.72 8.63 2.42
CA ALA A 283 17.95 9.99 2.88
C ALA A 283 16.92 10.41 3.93
N LEU A 284 15.62 10.19 3.67
CA LEU A 284 14.57 10.43 4.65
C LEU A 284 14.79 9.65 5.94
N SER A 285 15.14 8.37 5.84
CA SER A 285 15.45 7.54 7.00
C SER A 285 16.62 8.09 7.80
N VAL A 286 17.70 8.52 7.16
CA VAL A 286 18.83 9.10 7.89
C VAL A 286 18.44 10.42 8.56
N LEU A 287 17.75 11.31 7.86
CA LEU A 287 17.31 12.60 8.41
C LEU A 287 16.38 12.42 9.62
N ILE A 288 15.36 11.55 9.52
CA ILE A 288 14.43 11.27 10.62
C ILE A 288 15.19 10.77 11.84
N PHE A 289 16.07 9.78 11.68
CA PHE A 289 16.71 9.13 12.81
C PHE A 289 17.88 9.93 13.39
N HIS A 290 18.45 10.88 12.64
CA HIS A 290 19.36 11.90 13.19
C HIS A 290 18.62 12.97 14.00
N SER A 291 17.35 13.24 13.67
CA SER A 291 16.48 14.19 14.39
C SER A 291 15.71 13.55 15.55
N SER A 292 15.59 12.22 15.60
CA SER A 292 14.93 11.47 16.69
C SER A 292 15.92 11.04 17.79
N PRO A 293 15.45 10.89 19.05
CA PRO A 293 16.22 10.28 20.11
C PRO A 293 16.35 8.77 19.87
N LYS A 294 17.39 8.15 20.43
CA LYS A 294 17.54 6.69 20.38
C LYS A 294 16.63 6.05 21.42
N LEU A 295 15.92 5.00 21.02
CA LEU A 295 15.10 4.16 21.90
C LEU A 295 15.92 2.93 22.34
N THR A 296 15.87 2.59 23.62
CA THR A 296 16.52 1.39 24.17
C THR A 296 15.65 0.78 25.26
N GLU A 297 15.90 -0.49 25.60
CA GLU A 297 15.33 -1.09 26.80
C GLU A 297 16.10 -0.57 28.05
N VAL A 298 15.36 -0.10 29.05
CA VAL A 298 15.80 0.37 30.35
C VAL A 298 14.90 -0.29 31.39
N ASP A 299 15.46 -1.10 32.28
CA ASP A 299 14.75 -1.77 33.38
C ASP A 299 13.48 -2.56 32.94
N GLY A 300 13.53 -3.21 31.77
CA GLY A 300 12.40 -3.99 31.23
C GLY A 300 11.33 -3.16 30.51
N HIS A 301 11.58 -1.88 30.28
CA HIS A 301 10.69 -0.96 29.56
C HIS A 301 11.43 -0.19 28.47
N LEU A 302 10.72 0.40 27.50
CA LEU A 302 11.35 1.23 26.47
C LEU A 302 11.60 2.64 27.02
N GLY A 303 12.81 3.16 26.83
CA GLY A 303 13.22 4.50 27.25
C GLY A 303 14.06 5.22 26.20
N PHE A 304 13.99 6.56 26.19
CA PHE A 304 14.85 7.38 25.34
C PHE A 304 16.22 7.63 25.98
N ILE A 305 17.27 7.56 25.16
CA ILE A 305 18.62 7.93 25.58
C ILE A 305 18.77 9.46 25.54
N ALA A 306 19.20 10.04 26.65
CA ALA A 306 19.49 11.48 26.73
C ALA A 306 20.59 11.87 25.74
N SER A 307 20.45 13.07 25.16
CA SER A 307 21.50 13.69 24.35
C SER A 307 22.49 14.45 25.24
N GLU A 308 23.53 15.03 24.62
CA GLU A 308 24.59 15.77 25.32
C GLU A 308 24.05 16.93 26.18
N THR A 309 22.94 17.55 25.77
CA THR A 309 22.27 18.62 26.53
C THR A 309 20.78 18.30 26.75
N ALA A 310 20.21 18.88 27.81
CA ALA A 310 18.79 18.76 28.12
C ALA A 310 17.91 19.35 27.01
N GLU A 311 18.31 20.51 26.46
CA GLU A 311 17.62 21.19 25.35
C GLU A 311 17.62 20.34 24.07
N ALA A 312 18.76 19.76 23.70
CA ALA A 312 18.84 18.85 22.54
C ALA A 312 17.98 17.59 22.75
N THR A 313 17.92 17.10 23.99
CA THR A 313 17.07 15.96 24.36
C THR A 313 15.60 16.31 24.21
N GLU A 314 15.17 17.46 24.75
CA GLU A 314 13.79 17.94 24.65
C GLU A 314 13.37 18.19 23.19
N HIS A 315 14.23 18.83 22.39
CA HIS A 315 13.98 19.06 20.97
C HIS A 315 13.81 17.74 20.20
N ARG A 316 14.69 16.75 20.40
CA ARG A 316 14.61 15.44 19.75
C ARG A 316 13.35 14.67 20.16
N ILE A 317 13.03 14.65 21.45
CA ILE A 317 11.81 14.02 21.95
C ILE A 317 10.58 14.70 21.37
N GLY A 318 10.55 16.04 21.34
CA GLY A 318 9.48 16.81 20.71
C GLY A 318 9.31 16.49 19.23
N PHE A 319 10.43 16.38 18.48
CA PHE A 319 10.42 15.95 17.09
C PHE A 319 9.83 14.55 16.93
N ALA A 320 10.33 13.56 17.68
CA ALA A 320 9.87 12.18 17.58
C ALA A 320 8.40 12.02 17.98
N PHE A 321 7.97 12.71 19.04
CA PHE A 321 6.57 12.72 19.48
C PHE A 321 5.66 13.38 18.44
N GLY A 322 6.03 14.57 17.96
CA GLY A 322 5.27 15.28 16.94
C GLY A 322 5.19 14.48 15.64
N LEU A 323 6.28 13.82 15.24
CA LEU A 323 6.33 12.94 14.07
C LEU A 323 5.46 11.68 14.24
N ALA A 324 5.55 11.01 15.38
CA ALA A 324 4.74 9.84 15.72
C ALA A 324 3.23 10.13 15.66
N ARG A 325 2.82 11.34 16.06
CA ARG A 325 1.42 11.78 16.04
C ARG A 325 0.97 12.28 14.66
N LYS A 326 1.75 13.14 14.00
CA LYS A 326 1.33 13.74 12.71
C LYS A 326 1.55 12.81 11.52
N GLY A 327 2.57 11.95 11.55
CA GLY A 327 2.88 11.02 10.46
C GLY A 327 3.48 11.64 9.19
N PHE A 328 3.70 12.96 9.13
CA PHE A 328 4.26 13.64 7.97
C PHE A 328 5.38 14.64 8.30
N LEU A 329 6.24 14.91 7.32
CA LEU A 329 7.25 15.99 7.35
C LEU A 329 6.92 17.07 6.33
N ARG A 330 7.53 18.24 6.51
CA ARG A 330 7.39 19.38 5.61
C ARG A 330 8.75 19.98 5.34
N PHE A 331 9.01 20.31 4.08
CA PHE A 331 10.23 20.94 3.65
C PHE A 331 9.94 22.03 2.62
N PRO A 332 10.66 23.16 2.62
CA PRO A 332 10.63 24.08 1.51
C PRO A 332 11.03 23.35 0.22
N LYS A 333 10.26 23.50 -0.85
CA LYS A 333 10.53 22.79 -2.12
C LYS A 333 11.94 23.06 -2.63
N SER A 334 12.41 24.31 -2.50
CA SER A 334 13.75 24.72 -2.93
C SER A 334 14.89 24.10 -2.11
N ALA A 335 14.67 23.78 -0.84
CA ALA A 335 15.70 23.21 0.04
C ALA A 335 15.73 21.68 0.01
N LEU A 336 14.61 21.04 -0.35
CA LEU A 336 14.47 19.59 -0.23
C LEU A 336 15.50 18.77 -1.03
N PRO A 337 15.82 19.09 -2.30
CA PRO A 337 16.84 18.34 -3.04
C PRO A 337 18.20 18.36 -2.34
N TYR A 338 18.63 19.54 -1.87
CA TYR A 338 19.88 19.73 -1.11
C TYR A 338 19.88 18.92 0.19
N GLU A 339 18.78 18.98 0.96
CA GLU A 339 18.62 18.29 2.23
C GLU A 339 18.63 16.76 2.10
N LEU A 340 18.10 16.23 0.99
CA LEU A 340 18.17 14.81 0.67
C LEU A 340 19.56 14.44 0.13
N GLY A 341 20.12 15.26 -0.76
CA GLY A 341 21.39 15.01 -1.44
C GLY A 341 22.61 15.02 -0.52
N ARG A 342 22.58 15.77 0.60
CA ARG A 342 23.66 15.73 1.60
C ARG A 342 23.81 14.37 2.30
N VAL A 343 22.80 13.50 2.22
CA VAL A 343 22.88 12.17 2.81
C VAL A 343 23.65 11.24 1.88
N ARG A 344 24.85 10.84 2.31
CA ARG A 344 25.62 9.80 1.61
C ARG A 344 24.92 8.46 1.68
N SER A 345 24.82 7.78 0.55
CA SER A 345 24.30 6.41 0.44
C SER A 345 25.16 5.61 -0.54
N PRO A 346 25.00 4.27 -0.63
CA PRO A 346 25.69 3.47 -1.64
C PRO A 346 25.43 3.92 -3.09
N LEU A 347 24.39 4.73 -3.34
CA LEU A 347 24.00 5.26 -4.64
C LEU A 347 24.45 6.69 -4.88
N ALA A 348 24.71 7.44 -3.81
CA ALA A 348 25.10 8.85 -3.83
C ALA A 348 26.38 9.01 -2.99
N PRO A 349 27.57 8.81 -3.60
CA PRO A 349 28.84 8.91 -2.88
C PRO A 349 29.15 10.37 -2.47
N ASP A 350 28.62 11.32 -3.24
CA ASP A 350 28.73 12.75 -3.03
C ASP A 350 27.35 13.43 -3.10
N GLN A 351 27.34 14.71 -2.75
CA GLN A 351 26.13 15.51 -2.66
C GLN A 351 25.52 15.81 -4.03
N GLU A 352 26.34 16.01 -5.06
CA GLU A 352 25.86 16.34 -6.40
C GLU A 352 25.02 15.19 -6.97
N GLU A 353 25.52 13.96 -6.85
CA GLU A 353 24.78 12.77 -7.26
C GLU A 353 23.52 12.56 -6.41
N GLY A 354 23.60 12.83 -5.09
CA GLY A 354 22.43 12.79 -4.21
C GLY A 354 21.34 13.78 -4.62
N GLU A 355 21.69 15.02 -4.94
CA GLU A 355 20.76 16.04 -5.41
C GLU A 355 20.15 15.66 -6.76
N ARG A 356 20.95 15.09 -7.68
CA ARG A 356 20.46 14.59 -8.97
C ARG A 356 19.42 13.48 -8.79
N LEU A 357 19.69 12.51 -7.92
CA LEU A 357 18.76 11.42 -7.59
C LEU A 357 17.48 11.96 -6.92
N ALA A 358 17.61 12.90 -5.98
CA ALA A 358 16.48 13.53 -5.32
C ALA A 358 15.59 14.30 -6.31
N ASN A 359 16.18 15.10 -7.20
CA ASN A 359 15.43 15.81 -8.24
C ASN A 359 14.70 14.85 -9.18
N THR A 360 15.37 13.79 -9.65
CA THR A 360 14.75 12.77 -10.51
C THR A 360 13.54 12.12 -9.82
N PHE A 361 13.63 11.83 -8.52
CA PHE A 361 12.51 11.31 -7.74
C PHE A 361 11.36 12.32 -7.62
N LEU A 362 11.67 13.58 -7.33
CA LEU A 362 10.66 14.64 -7.17
C LEU A 362 9.93 14.90 -8.49
N ASP A 363 10.63 14.92 -9.62
CA ASP A 363 10.02 15.09 -10.94
C ASP A 363 9.02 13.95 -11.24
N ALA A 364 9.33 12.72 -10.82
CA ALA A 364 8.47 11.57 -11.01
C ALA A 364 7.27 11.52 -10.05
N PHE A 365 7.47 11.83 -8.76
CA PHE A 365 6.50 11.52 -7.70
C PHE A 365 5.92 12.70 -6.94
N LEU A 366 6.46 13.91 -7.08
CA LEU A 366 5.88 15.08 -6.44
C LEU A 366 4.53 15.42 -7.08
N ILE A 367 3.46 15.33 -6.30
CA ILE A 367 2.11 15.67 -6.75
C ILE A 367 1.90 17.18 -6.61
N GLY A 368 2.02 17.88 -7.75
CA GLY A 368 1.61 19.28 -7.91
C GLY A 368 0.10 19.43 -8.15
N ARG A 369 -0.36 20.67 -8.38
CA ARG A 369 -1.78 20.98 -8.58
C ARG A 369 -2.41 20.24 -9.76
N ASP A 370 -1.71 20.14 -10.89
CA ASP A 370 -2.25 19.51 -12.09
C ASP A 370 -2.37 17.99 -11.90
N ARG A 371 -1.29 17.32 -11.46
CA ARG A 371 -1.30 15.88 -11.15
C ARG A 371 -2.34 15.52 -10.08
N ALA A 372 -2.59 16.41 -9.11
CA ALA A 372 -3.60 16.18 -8.08
C ALA A 372 -5.03 16.06 -8.67
N ARG A 373 -5.36 16.86 -9.69
CA ARG A 373 -6.68 16.82 -10.34
C ARG A 373 -6.94 15.50 -11.08
N ASP A 374 -5.88 14.92 -11.64
CA ASP A 374 -5.93 13.68 -12.42
C ASP A 374 -5.92 12.41 -11.55
N MET A 375 -5.83 12.55 -10.22
CA MET A 375 -5.82 11.40 -9.31
C MET A 375 -7.13 10.59 -9.37
N ASP A 376 -7.01 9.30 -9.67
CA ASP A 376 -8.10 8.32 -9.60
C ASP A 376 -8.21 7.75 -8.17
N VAL A 377 -8.79 8.56 -7.29
CA VAL A 377 -9.02 8.24 -5.87
C VAL A 377 -9.92 7.00 -5.69
N ILE A 378 -10.81 6.70 -6.65
CA ILE A 378 -11.70 5.53 -6.60
C ILE A 378 -10.90 4.25 -6.85
N ALA A 379 -9.99 4.25 -7.83
CA ALA A 379 -9.09 3.12 -8.02
C ALA A 379 -7.97 3.08 -6.95
N ALA A 380 -7.79 4.15 -6.17
CA ALA A 380 -6.62 4.41 -5.33
C ALA A 380 -5.31 4.20 -6.11
N LYS A 381 -5.28 4.69 -7.36
CA LYS A 381 -4.07 4.70 -8.17
C LYS A 381 -3.29 5.97 -7.86
N GLY A 382 -2.04 5.80 -7.43
CA GLY A 382 -1.16 6.89 -7.05
C GLY A 382 -1.34 7.26 -5.58
N THR A 383 -0.35 6.91 -4.78
CA THR A 383 -0.30 7.25 -3.36
C THR A 383 0.31 8.64 -3.21
N PRO A 384 -0.35 9.61 -2.54
CA PRO A 384 0.16 10.98 -2.40
C PRO A 384 1.26 11.11 -1.34
N PHE A 385 2.30 10.29 -1.47
CA PHE A 385 3.43 10.23 -0.56
C PHE A 385 4.17 11.57 -0.50
N PHE A 386 4.40 12.20 -1.66
CA PHE A 386 4.96 13.54 -1.80
C PHE A 386 3.95 14.45 -2.49
N HIS A 387 3.56 15.56 -1.85
CA HIS A 387 2.64 16.51 -2.47
C HIS A 387 2.96 17.96 -2.10
N LEU A 388 2.63 18.88 -3.00
CA LEU A 388 2.85 20.31 -2.79
C LEU A 388 1.69 20.96 -2.04
N SER A 389 2.06 21.78 -1.05
CA SER A 389 1.17 22.74 -0.42
C SER A 389 0.91 23.95 -1.33
N THR A 390 0.04 24.84 -0.87
CA THR A 390 -0.17 26.14 -1.51
C THR A 390 1.01 27.11 -1.34
N ASP A 391 1.90 26.81 -0.39
CA ASP A 391 2.94 27.71 0.13
C ASP A 391 4.34 27.23 -0.33
N ASP A 392 4.40 26.46 -1.42
CA ASP A 392 5.59 25.83 -1.98
C ASP A 392 6.38 24.97 -0.97
N GLN A 393 5.67 24.33 -0.04
CA GLN A 393 6.21 23.31 0.84
C GLN A 393 5.88 21.92 0.29
N VAL A 394 6.84 21.01 0.38
CA VAL A 394 6.66 19.59 0.08
C VAL A 394 6.25 18.89 1.37
N TYR A 395 5.07 18.28 1.34
CA TYR A 395 4.57 17.39 2.37
C TYR A 395 5.00 15.96 2.04
N ILE A 396 5.59 15.29 3.03
CA ILE A 396 6.07 13.91 2.94
C ILE A 396 5.29 13.08 3.95
N ASP A 397 4.32 12.30 3.48
CA ASP A 397 3.42 11.53 4.33
C ASP A 397 3.96 10.11 4.60
N LEU A 398 4.68 9.97 5.72
CA LEU A 398 5.40 8.75 6.06
C LEU A 398 4.47 7.61 6.46
N LEU A 399 3.19 7.88 6.74
CA LEU A 399 2.20 6.82 6.94
C LEU A 399 1.85 6.11 5.63
N LEU A 400 2.11 6.75 4.49
CA LEU A 400 1.81 6.22 3.17
C LEU A 400 2.99 5.56 2.48
N VAL A 401 4.16 5.45 3.14
CA VAL A 401 5.35 4.83 2.55
C VAL A 401 5.10 3.38 2.10
N GLY A 402 4.34 2.62 2.89
CA GLY A 402 4.01 1.23 2.58
C GLY A 402 3.10 1.13 1.35
N ASP A 403 2.04 1.95 1.30
CA ASP A 403 1.12 2.02 0.15
C ASP A 403 1.79 2.56 -1.10
N PHE A 404 2.75 3.49 -0.97
CA PHE A 404 3.55 3.99 -2.07
C PHE A 404 4.39 2.86 -2.69
N LEU A 405 5.15 2.13 -1.87
CA LEU A 405 5.97 1.00 -2.33
C LEU A 405 5.12 -0.13 -2.91
N ALA A 406 3.99 -0.46 -2.26
CA ALA A 406 3.05 -1.44 -2.79
C ALA A 406 2.51 -1.02 -4.16
N GLY A 407 2.18 0.26 -4.34
CA GLY A 407 1.72 0.81 -5.62
C GLY A 407 2.77 0.72 -6.73
N LEU A 408 4.04 0.96 -6.42
CA LEU A 408 5.15 0.78 -7.38
C LEU A 408 5.28 -0.68 -7.82
N ILE A 409 5.28 -1.61 -6.85
CA ILE A 409 5.41 -3.05 -7.13
C ILE A 409 4.22 -3.56 -7.93
N GLU A 410 2.99 -3.21 -7.52
CA GLU A 410 1.78 -3.59 -8.26
C GLU A 410 1.75 -2.99 -9.66
N GLY A 411 2.16 -1.73 -9.80
CA GLY A 411 2.29 -1.08 -11.10
C GLY A 411 3.36 -1.74 -11.97
N GLY A 412 4.51 -2.13 -11.41
CA GLY A 412 5.54 -2.88 -12.12
C GLY A 412 5.02 -4.22 -12.63
N LYS A 413 4.34 -4.99 -11.76
CA LYS A 413 3.70 -6.25 -12.14
C LYS A 413 2.63 -6.08 -13.22
N ASP A 414 1.79 -5.06 -13.11
CA ASP A 414 0.76 -4.75 -14.11
C ASP A 414 1.38 -4.33 -15.46
N TRP A 415 2.55 -3.69 -15.45
CA TRP A 415 3.27 -3.34 -16.68
C TRP A 415 3.78 -4.59 -17.39
N TYR A 416 4.46 -5.48 -16.68
CA TYR A 416 4.88 -6.77 -17.23
C TYR A 416 3.69 -7.56 -17.78
N ALA A 417 2.55 -7.47 -17.09
CA ALA A 417 1.32 -8.10 -17.51
C ALA A 417 0.68 -7.50 -18.77
N SER A 418 1.11 -6.30 -19.19
CA SER A 418 0.65 -5.58 -20.39
C SER A 418 1.56 -5.77 -21.60
N GLN A 419 2.79 -6.21 -21.40
CA GLN A 419 3.72 -6.50 -22.48
C GLN A 419 3.28 -7.79 -23.19
N HIS A 420 2.84 -7.67 -24.44
CA HIS A 420 2.48 -8.84 -25.27
C HIS A 420 3.72 -9.68 -25.63
N GLY A 421 3.61 -11.01 -25.59
CA GLY A 421 4.61 -11.95 -26.11
C GLY A 421 5.36 -12.75 -25.04
N ASP A 422 6.50 -13.33 -25.44
CA ASP A 422 7.34 -14.24 -24.64
C ASP A 422 8.10 -13.54 -23.51
N ARG A 423 7.98 -12.21 -23.38
CA ARG A 423 8.78 -11.42 -22.45
C ARG A 423 8.60 -11.86 -21.00
N PHE A 424 7.36 -12.08 -20.54
CA PHE A 424 7.13 -12.58 -19.18
C PHE A 424 7.78 -13.95 -18.94
N VAL A 425 7.76 -14.86 -19.93
CA VAL A 425 8.43 -16.16 -19.85
C VAL A 425 9.93 -15.99 -19.69
N LEU A 426 10.55 -15.14 -20.52
CA LEU A 426 11.99 -14.91 -20.52
C LEU A 426 12.45 -14.20 -19.24
N ASP A 427 11.71 -13.21 -18.77
CA ASP A 427 12.01 -12.48 -17.54
C ASP A 427 11.89 -13.38 -16.31
N LEU A 428 10.81 -14.20 -16.26
CA LEU A 428 10.65 -15.19 -15.20
C LEU A 428 11.80 -16.21 -15.24
N LYS A 429 12.15 -16.73 -16.43
CA LYS A 429 13.28 -17.64 -16.60
C LYS A 429 14.56 -17.05 -16.02
N ARG A 430 14.92 -15.82 -16.43
CA ARG A 430 16.11 -15.11 -15.96
C ARG A 430 16.10 -14.98 -14.44
N TRP A 431 14.97 -14.55 -13.87
CA TRP A 431 14.87 -14.39 -12.43
C TRP A 431 15.03 -15.72 -11.68
N LEU A 432 14.42 -16.80 -12.16
CA LEU A 432 14.57 -18.13 -11.56
C LEU A 432 16.00 -18.66 -11.70
N ASP A 433 16.68 -18.43 -12.83
CA ASP A 433 18.09 -18.82 -13.02
C ASP A 433 19.03 -18.13 -12.01
N GLU A 434 18.74 -16.86 -11.68
CA GLU A 434 19.51 -16.08 -10.70
C GLU A 434 19.19 -16.47 -9.25
N ALA A 435 17.89 -16.63 -8.93
CA ALA A 435 17.43 -16.82 -7.56
C ALA A 435 17.42 -18.29 -7.10
N ALA A 436 17.22 -19.23 -8.02
CA ALA A 436 17.22 -20.68 -7.76
C ALA A 436 18.05 -21.41 -8.85
N PRO A 437 19.40 -21.31 -8.79
CA PRO A 437 20.27 -21.85 -9.82
C PRO A 437 20.04 -23.35 -10.06
N ASN A 438 20.02 -23.75 -11.33
CA ASN A 438 19.76 -25.12 -11.82
C ASN A 438 18.31 -25.62 -11.69
N SER A 439 17.39 -24.82 -11.15
CA SER A 439 15.97 -25.20 -11.06
C SER A 439 15.27 -25.08 -12.42
N VAL A 440 15.72 -24.21 -13.32
CA VAL A 440 15.17 -24.09 -14.67
C VAL A 440 15.79 -25.16 -15.58
N VAL A 441 14.94 -26.00 -16.16
CA VAL A 441 15.35 -27.10 -17.03
C VAL A 441 15.31 -26.70 -18.51
N GLY A 442 14.34 -25.86 -18.88
CA GLY A 442 14.17 -25.36 -20.24
C GLY A 442 13.00 -24.39 -20.37
N ALA A 443 12.95 -23.68 -21.49
CA ALA A 443 11.87 -22.79 -21.87
C ALA A 443 11.41 -23.11 -23.29
N ARG A 444 10.14 -22.87 -23.60
CA ARG A 444 9.55 -23.10 -24.94
C ARG A 444 9.82 -24.53 -25.45
N ILE A 445 9.59 -25.53 -24.60
CA ILE A 445 9.81 -26.93 -24.97
C ILE A 445 8.63 -27.38 -25.82
N PRO A 446 8.85 -27.77 -27.10
CA PRO A 446 7.76 -28.15 -27.97
C PRO A 446 7.14 -29.47 -27.53
N VAL A 447 5.81 -29.54 -27.59
CA VAL A 447 4.99 -30.68 -27.19
C VAL A 447 3.95 -30.95 -28.27
N GLN A 448 3.88 -32.20 -28.70
CA GLN A 448 2.86 -32.68 -29.61
C GLN A 448 1.53 -32.97 -28.87
N LEU A 449 0.49 -32.28 -29.33
CA LEU A 449 -0.95 -32.58 -29.24
C LEU A 449 -1.33 -34.08 -29.42
N PRO A 450 -1.97 -34.82 -28.49
CA PRO A 450 -2.46 -36.19 -28.78
C PRO A 450 -3.45 -36.28 -29.95
N ASP A 451 -4.28 -35.25 -30.18
CA ASP A 451 -5.45 -35.33 -31.08
C ASP A 451 -5.31 -34.58 -32.42
N SER A 452 -4.13 -34.55 -33.05
CA SER A 452 -3.90 -33.82 -34.32
C SER A 452 -4.09 -32.29 -34.26
N ALA A 453 -4.37 -31.74 -33.07
CA ALA A 453 -4.74 -30.34 -32.85
C ALA A 453 -3.57 -29.32 -32.92
N GLY A 454 -2.41 -29.73 -33.43
CA GLY A 454 -1.22 -28.88 -33.57
C GLY A 454 -0.14 -29.10 -32.51
N ARG A 455 0.91 -28.27 -32.58
CA ARG A 455 1.99 -28.18 -31.60
C ARG A 455 1.63 -27.16 -30.52
N SER A 456 1.97 -27.47 -29.28
CA SER A 456 1.96 -26.53 -28.15
C SER A 456 3.36 -26.47 -27.54
N ASP A 457 3.64 -25.45 -26.75
CA ASP A 457 4.91 -25.37 -26.02
C ASP A 457 4.65 -25.41 -24.52
N VAL A 458 5.56 -26.04 -23.77
CA VAL A 458 5.72 -25.78 -22.34
C VAL A 458 6.49 -24.47 -22.22
N ASP A 459 5.85 -23.42 -21.70
CA ASP A 459 6.47 -22.10 -21.57
C ASP A 459 7.76 -22.19 -20.74
N LEU A 460 7.68 -22.79 -19.55
CA LEU A 460 8.83 -23.10 -18.69
C LEU A 460 8.72 -24.52 -18.12
N LEU A 461 9.84 -25.22 -18.10
CA LEU A 461 10.01 -26.46 -17.37
C LEU A 461 11.00 -26.22 -16.23
N VAL A 462 10.53 -26.41 -15.00
CA VAL A 462 11.35 -26.26 -13.80
C VAL A 462 11.46 -27.59 -13.05
N ARG A 463 12.41 -27.70 -12.14
CA ARG A 463 12.69 -28.89 -11.35
C ARG A 463 12.74 -28.55 -9.88
N ARG A 464 12.02 -29.34 -9.08
CA ARG A 464 12.05 -29.34 -7.61
C ARG A 464 12.45 -30.72 -7.11
N GLY A 465 13.67 -30.87 -6.61
CA GLY A 465 14.25 -32.20 -6.34
C GLY A 465 14.18 -33.06 -7.61
N ASP A 466 13.49 -34.20 -7.54
CA ASP A 466 13.29 -35.10 -8.70
C ASP A 466 12.02 -34.79 -9.52
N THR A 467 11.21 -33.82 -9.09
CA THR A 467 9.92 -33.51 -9.74
C THR A 467 10.10 -32.49 -10.85
N LEU A 468 9.61 -32.81 -12.04
CA LEU A 468 9.52 -31.89 -13.19
C LEU A 468 8.19 -31.15 -13.18
N ILE A 469 8.21 -29.83 -13.21
CA ILE A 469 7.00 -29.01 -13.16
C ILE A 469 6.92 -28.20 -14.44
N THR A 470 5.85 -28.43 -15.20
CA THR A 470 5.48 -27.59 -16.35
C THR A 470 4.80 -26.32 -15.85
N VAL A 471 5.22 -25.16 -16.32
CA VAL A 471 4.70 -23.87 -15.88
C VAL A 471 4.18 -23.13 -17.10
N GLU A 472 2.87 -22.89 -17.13
CA GLU A 472 2.22 -22.02 -18.10
C GLU A 472 2.30 -20.57 -17.59
N CYS A 473 2.87 -19.68 -18.38
CA CYS A 473 3.13 -18.30 -17.99
C CYS A 473 2.09 -17.37 -18.63
N LYS A 474 1.20 -16.79 -17.81
CA LYS A 474 0.19 -15.85 -18.30
C LYS A 474 0.27 -14.49 -17.63
N ALA A 475 0.44 -13.48 -18.46
CA ALA A 475 0.46 -12.08 -18.09
C ALA A 475 -0.85 -11.43 -18.55
N TYR A 476 -1.57 -10.80 -17.62
CA TYR A 476 -2.79 -10.07 -17.93
C TYR A 476 -2.83 -8.73 -17.18
N ALA A 477 -2.83 -7.60 -17.87
CA ALA A 477 -2.95 -6.29 -17.22
C ALA A 477 -4.29 -6.15 -16.45
N LYS A 478 -4.28 -5.47 -15.30
CA LYS A 478 -5.51 -5.17 -14.55
C LYS A 478 -6.13 -3.86 -15.06
N SER A 479 -7.33 -3.98 -15.63
CA SER A 479 -8.10 -2.79 -15.99
C SER A 479 -8.56 -2.02 -14.75
N ARG A 480 -8.89 -0.74 -14.93
CA ARG A 480 -9.53 0.07 -13.89
C ARG A 480 -10.78 -0.63 -13.34
N ASP A 481 -11.63 -1.15 -14.23
CA ASP A 481 -12.85 -1.87 -13.89
C ASP A 481 -12.60 -3.09 -13.01
N PHE A 482 -11.52 -3.84 -13.27
CA PHE A 482 -11.12 -4.95 -12.42
C PHE A 482 -10.73 -4.47 -11.00
N ILE A 483 -9.97 -3.38 -10.90
CA ILE A 483 -9.49 -2.83 -9.63
C ILE A 483 -10.65 -2.38 -8.74
N ILE A 484 -11.63 -1.67 -9.33
CA ILE A 484 -12.82 -1.18 -8.62
C ILE A 484 -13.88 -2.28 -8.37
N GLY A 485 -13.66 -3.50 -8.88
CA GLY A 485 -14.53 -4.65 -8.62
C GLY A 485 -15.73 -4.80 -9.54
N ALA A 486 -15.69 -4.29 -10.76
CA ALA A 486 -16.79 -4.43 -11.72
C ALA A 486 -17.07 -5.92 -12.01
N PRO A 487 -18.31 -6.43 -11.79
CA PRO A 487 -18.62 -7.86 -11.89
C PRO A 487 -18.22 -8.50 -13.22
N ARG A 488 -18.42 -7.79 -14.34
CA ARG A 488 -18.02 -8.25 -15.67
C ARG A 488 -16.50 -8.38 -15.80
N ALA A 489 -15.74 -7.36 -15.40
CA ALA A 489 -14.28 -7.40 -15.48
C ALA A 489 -13.68 -8.52 -14.60
N ILE A 490 -14.24 -8.75 -13.40
CA ILE A 490 -13.84 -9.88 -12.54
C ILE A 490 -14.18 -11.22 -13.21
N THR A 491 -15.37 -11.34 -13.79
CA THR A 491 -15.84 -12.58 -14.45
C THR A 491 -14.98 -12.91 -15.68
N ASP A 492 -14.72 -11.93 -16.53
CA ASP A 492 -13.90 -12.07 -17.73
C ASP A 492 -12.47 -12.49 -17.36
N ARG A 493 -11.88 -11.84 -16.34
CA ARG A 493 -10.56 -12.20 -15.83
C ARG A 493 -10.52 -13.63 -15.31
N ARG A 494 -11.49 -14.04 -14.49
CA ARG A 494 -11.60 -15.42 -14.01
C ARG A 494 -11.72 -16.42 -15.15
N GLY A 495 -12.45 -16.09 -16.21
CA GLY A 495 -12.56 -16.91 -17.43
C GLY A 495 -11.20 -17.14 -18.08
N LYS A 496 -10.40 -16.08 -18.25
CA LYS A 496 -9.03 -16.16 -18.80
C LYS A 496 -8.11 -17.05 -17.95
N ILE A 497 -8.16 -16.92 -16.62
CA ILE A 497 -7.34 -17.74 -15.72
C ILE A 497 -7.76 -19.22 -15.76
N ARG A 498 -9.06 -19.52 -15.85
CA ARG A 498 -9.54 -20.91 -16.03
C ARG A 498 -9.03 -21.52 -17.33
N GLU A 499 -9.07 -20.76 -18.43
CA GLU A 499 -8.56 -21.27 -19.70
C GLU A 499 -7.05 -21.52 -19.66
N ALA A 500 -6.30 -20.63 -18.99
CA ALA A 500 -4.87 -20.84 -18.74
C ALA A 500 -4.60 -22.14 -17.96
N ALA A 501 -5.37 -22.41 -16.90
CA ALA A 501 -5.24 -23.65 -16.13
C ALA A 501 -5.53 -24.89 -16.97
N ARG A 502 -6.58 -24.85 -17.82
CA ARG A 502 -6.88 -25.94 -18.76
C ARG A 502 -5.80 -26.13 -19.81
N GLN A 503 -5.20 -25.04 -20.30
CA GLN A 503 -4.07 -25.12 -21.22
C GLN A 503 -2.85 -25.75 -20.53
N ALA A 504 -2.50 -25.30 -19.33
CA ALA A 504 -1.41 -25.85 -18.53
C ALA A 504 -1.58 -27.37 -18.31
N GLN A 505 -2.79 -27.81 -17.94
CA GLN A 505 -3.09 -29.22 -17.75
C GLN A 505 -2.97 -30.04 -19.05
N ARG A 506 -3.50 -29.55 -20.17
CA ARG A 506 -3.38 -30.22 -21.48
C ARG A 506 -1.93 -30.36 -21.91
N THR A 507 -1.16 -29.28 -21.82
CA THR A 507 0.28 -29.26 -22.15
C THR A 507 1.05 -30.22 -21.25
N PHE A 508 0.75 -30.22 -19.94
CA PHE A 508 1.32 -31.15 -18.97
C PHE A 508 1.06 -32.62 -19.34
N GLU A 509 -0.19 -32.97 -19.62
CA GLU A 509 -0.57 -34.35 -19.95
C GLU A 509 0.14 -34.84 -21.22
N ALA A 510 0.22 -34.00 -22.24
CA ALA A 510 0.93 -34.30 -23.48
C ALA A 510 2.45 -34.42 -23.26
N PHE A 511 3.06 -33.54 -22.48
CA PHE A 511 4.48 -33.62 -22.14
C PHE A 511 4.80 -34.88 -21.32
N ARG A 512 3.94 -35.22 -20.35
CA ARG A 512 4.06 -36.44 -19.54
C ARG A 512 4.02 -37.69 -20.42
N GLN A 513 3.14 -37.75 -21.41
CA GLN A 513 3.08 -38.87 -22.36
C GLN A 513 4.39 -39.04 -23.13
N GLN A 514 4.99 -37.94 -23.59
CA GLN A 514 6.30 -37.98 -24.28
C GLN A 514 7.42 -38.46 -23.36
N VAL A 515 7.44 -38.03 -22.10
CA VAL A 515 8.40 -38.52 -21.09
C VAL A 515 8.24 -40.03 -20.87
N VAL A 516 7.01 -40.50 -20.65
CA VAL A 516 6.70 -41.92 -20.44
C VAL A 516 7.06 -42.77 -21.67
N ALA A 517 6.84 -42.23 -22.88
CA ALA A 517 7.18 -42.89 -24.14
C ALA A 517 8.69 -42.87 -24.47
N GLY A 518 9.53 -42.25 -23.63
CA GLY A 518 10.97 -42.15 -23.87
C GLY A 518 11.35 -41.19 -25.01
N GLN A 519 10.46 -40.28 -25.39
CA GLN A 519 10.66 -39.30 -26.47
C GLN A 519 11.39 -38.03 -25.99
N THR A 520 11.76 -37.98 -24.71
CA THR A 520 12.49 -36.86 -24.09
C THR A 520 13.75 -37.37 -23.41
N ARG A 521 14.63 -36.46 -22.98
CA ARG A 521 15.83 -36.80 -22.21
C ARG A 521 15.56 -37.21 -20.75
N PHE A 522 14.31 -37.15 -20.28
CA PHE A 522 13.96 -37.39 -18.88
C PHE A 522 13.52 -38.85 -18.66
N PRO A 523 13.82 -39.45 -17.50
CA PRO A 523 13.34 -40.80 -17.17
C PRO A 523 11.80 -40.91 -17.23
N ALA A 524 11.29 -42.01 -17.77
CA ALA A 524 9.85 -42.30 -17.83
C ALA A 524 9.16 -42.33 -16.45
N THR A 525 9.94 -42.53 -15.38
CA THR A 525 9.48 -42.57 -13.98
C THR A 525 9.58 -41.24 -13.25
N SER A 526 10.05 -40.16 -13.90
CA SER A 526 10.15 -38.85 -13.25
C SER A 526 8.80 -38.39 -12.72
N PRO A 527 8.67 -38.01 -11.44
CA PRO A 527 7.45 -37.39 -10.94
C PRO A 527 7.23 -36.05 -11.65
N MET A 528 5.98 -35.73 -12.00
CA MET A 528 5.67 -34.53 -12.77
C MET A 528 4.47 -33.76 -12.23
N GLY A 529 4.50 -32.43 -12.37
CA GLY A 529 3.42 -31.52 -12.00
C GLY A 529 3.20 -30.40 -13.03
N TRP A 530 2.20 -29.55 -12.74
CA TRP A 530 1.87 -28.39 -13.56
C TRP A 530 1.43 -27.21 -12.70
N LEU A 531 1.75 -26.00 -13.17
CA LEU A 531 1.38 -24.73 -12.55
C LEU A 531 1.02 -23.70 -13.63
N VAL A 532 0.27 -22.69 -13.23
CA VAL A 532 0.15 -21.41 -13.96
C VAL A 532 0.89 -20.36 -13.16
N CYS A 533 1.85 -19.68 -13.77
CA CYS A 533 2.50 -18.52 -13.18
C CYS A 533 1.95 -17.23 -13.81
N SER A 534 1.58 -16.26 -12.96
CA SER A 534 1.10 -14.94 -13.37
C SER A 534 1.79 -13.83 -12.58
N PRO A 535 2.07 -12.65 -13.16
CA PRO A 535 2.82 -11.59 -12.47
C PRO A 535 2.20 -11.14 -11.15
N THR A 536 0.87 -11.18 -11.05
CA THR A 536 0.14 -10.82 -9.83
C THR A 536 -0.73 -11.95 -9.35
N VAL A 537 -1.07 -11.94 -8.07
CA VAL A 537 -2.06 -12.87 -7.53
C VAL A 537 -3.38 -12.74 -8.31
N GLU A 538 -3.94 -13.87 -8.71
CA GLU A 538 -5.20 -13.98 -9.45
C GLU A 538 -6.32 -14.52 -8.57
N PHE A 539 -7.53 -13.95 -8.73
CA PHE A 539 -8.71 -14.43 -8.02
C PHE A 539 -9.38 -15.56 -8.80
N LEU A 540 -9.40 -16.76 -8.21
CA LEU A 540 -10.10 -17.91 -8.75
C LEU A 540 -11.04 -18.51 -7.70
N LYS A 541 -12.30 -18.75 -8.11
CA LYS A 541 -13.32 -19.37 -7.27
C LYS A 541 -14.10 -20.45 -8.04
N PRO A 542 -14.30 -21.65 -7.47
CA PRO A 542 -13.72 -22.10 -6.19
C PRO A 542 -12.24 -22.47 -6.37
N LEU A 543 -11.43 -22.39 -5.31
CA LEU A 543 -10.00 -22.73 -5.37
C LEU A 543 -9.77 -24.19 -5.75
N SER A 544 -10.65 -25.09 -5.30
CA SER A 544 -10.56 -26.53 -5.53
C SER A 544 -10.69 -26.96 -6.99
N GLU A 545 -11.32 -26.15 -7.86
CA GLU A 545 -11.57 -26.49 -9.27
C GLU A 545 -10.27 -26.67 -10.06
N ASN A 546 -9.25 -25.86 -9.77
CA ASN A 546 -7.95 -25.90 -10.45
C ASN A 546 -6.86 -26.56 -9.59
N GLY A 547 -7.24 -27.14 -8.45
CA GLY A 547 -6.38 -27.90 -7.57
C GLY A 547 -5.35 -27.07 -6.78
N MET A 548 -4.82 -27.73 -5.76
CA MET A 548 -3.65 -27.27 -5.02
C MET A 548 -2.42 -28.02 -5.54
N PHE A 549 -1.25 -27.37 -5.54
CA PHE A 549 0.03 -28.01 -5.78
C PHE A 549 0.54 -28.71 -4.52
N SER A 550 0.35 -28.08 -3.36
CA SER A 550 0.61 -28.63 -2.01
C SER A 550 -0.50 -28.20 -1.06
N GLU A 551 -0.51 -28.68 0.20
CA GLU A 551 -1.57 -28.36 1.18
C GLU A 551 -1.90 -26.86 1.28
N ASN A 552 -0.90 -25.98 1.13
CA ASN A 552 -1.04 -24.53 1.31
C ASN A 552 -0.83 -23.70 0.04
N MET A 553 -0.54 -24.34 -1.11
CA MET A 553 -0.15 -23.61 -2.32
C MET A 553 -1.07 -23.94 -3.51
N PRO A 554 -1.77 -22.95 -4.09
CA PRO A 554 -2.60 -23.16 -5.27
C PRO A 554 -1.74 -23.43 -6.50
N ARG A 555 -2.32 -24.03 -7.54
CA ARG A 555 -1.62 -24.19 -8.83
C ARG A 555 -1.46 -22.90 -9.63
N ILE A 556 -2.12 -21.81 -9.22
CA ILE A 556 -2.00 -20.49 -9.83
C ILE A 556 -1.18 -19.61 -8.88
N VAL A 557 0.07 -19.38 -9.27
CA VAL A 557 1.09 -18.78 -8.43
C VAL A 557 1.63 -17.49 -9.04
N THR A 558 2.16 -16.65 -8.17
CA THR A 558 3.05 -15.55 -8.52
C THR A 558 4.48 -16.06 -8.68
N PRO A 559 5.36 -15.30 -9.34
CA PRO A 559 6.74 -15.74 -9.45
C PRO A 559 7.50 -15.76 -8.11
N GLU A 560 7.10 -14.95 -7.12
CA GLU A 560 7.57 -15.09 -5.73
C GLU A 560 7.18 -16.45 -5.12
N GLU A 561 5.91 -16.86 -5.25
CA GLU A 561 5.43 -18.15 -4.75
C GLU A 561 6.05 -19.33 -5.51
N LEU A 562 6.36 -19.16 -6.80
CA LEU A 562 7.08 -20.18 -7.57
C LEU A 562 8.50 -20.38 -7.03
N LEU A 563 9.20 -19.32 -6.62
CA LEU A 563 10.50 -19.45 -5.96
C LEU A 563 10.39 -20.20 -4.63
N GLU A 564 9.35 -19.92 -3.82
CA GLU A 564 9.08 -20.68 -2.59
C GLU A 564 8.81 -22.17 -2.86
N ILE A 565 8.25 -22.54 -4.02
CA ILE A 565 8.09 -23.95 -4.43
C ILE A 565 9.44 -24.60 -4.76
N LEU A 566 10.35 -23.86 -5.38
CA LEU A 566 11.60 -24.41 -5.91
C LEU A 566 12.67 -24.59 -4.83
N HIS A 567 12.57 -23.85 -3.73
CA HIS A 567 13.32 -24.09 -2.50
C HIS A 567 12.72 -25.25 -1.69
#